data_AF-A0A836RN25-F1
#
_entry.id   AF-A0A836RN25-F1
#
_cell.length_a   1.000
_cell.length_b   1.000
_cell.length_c   1.000
_cell.angle_alpha   90.00
_cell.angle_beta   90.00
_cell.angle_gamma   90.00
#
_symmetry.space_group_name_H-M   'P 1'
#
loop_
_entity.id
_entity.type
_entity.pdbx_description
1 polymer ?
#
loop_
_entity_poly.entity_id
_entity_poly.type
_entity_poly.pdbx_seq_one_letter_code
_entity_poly.pdbx_strand_id
1 'polypeptide(L)'
;MFDPATMIIAVIALGVGALVGYVVDRIRLGATFQRRDEIIRQAEREAENIRRAEELAAKEALLKRREELEAEIGRTREELRAQQKQVDQRETKIEQREQDLAKKERMLEITQKKLAERAKVVEARDRELERVLREEQEQLHRISGLDEQAAKEMLLNRLERRLKEETGALILKYRKELKDKSRAMAREIIGMAIQRCASNHTSETTVSSVDIPNDEMKGRIIGREGRNIRAFE
;
A
#
# COMPACT_ATOMS: atom_id res chain seq x y z
N MET A 1 -126.32 -0.36 72.61
CA MET A 1 -125.66 -0.63 73.90
C MET A 1 -124.44 -1.47 73.57
N PHE A 2 -123.24 -0.90 73.59
CA PHE A 2 -122.03 -1.69 73.33
C PHE A 2 -121.82 -2.61 74.53
N ASP A 3 -121.72 -3.90 74.26
CA ASP A 3 -121.53 -4.92 75.29
C ASP A 3 -120.16 -4.67 75.97
N PRO A 4 -120.06 -4.55 77.31
CA PRO A 4 -118.82 -4.22 78.01
C PRO A 4 -117.61 -5.07 77.59
N ALA A 5 -117.86 -6.33 77.20
CA ALA A 5 -116.85 -7.24 76.68
C ALA A 5 -116.17 -6.76 75.39
N THR A 6 -116.92 -6.12 74.48
CA THR A 6 -116.39 -5.66 73.18
C THR A 6 -115.42 -4.48 73.33
N MET A 7 -115.66 -3.56 74.27
CA MET A 7 -114.73 -2.46 74.56
C MET A 7 -113.43 -2.97 75.21
N ILE A 8 -113.51 -3.95 76.11
CA ILE A 8 -112.32 -4.55 76.74
C ILE A 8 -111.44 -5.24 75.69
N ILE A 9 -112.05 -5.99 74.76
CA ILE A 9 -111.32 -6.65 73.67
C ILE A 9 -110.65 -5.62 72.75
N ALA A 10 -111.30 -4.50 72.43
CA ALA A 10 -110.72 -3.45 71.60
C ALA A 10 -109.51 -2.77 72.26
N VAL A 11 -109.57 -2.50 73.57
CA VAL A 11 -108.45 -1.92 74.33
C VAL A 11 -107.28 -2.89 74.43
N ILE A 12 -107.56 -4.19 74.66
CA ILE A 12 -106.52 -5.23 74.67
C ILE A 12 -105.89 -5.37 73.27
N ALA A 13 -106.68 -5.38 72.20
CA ALA A 13 -106.17 -5.45 70.83
C ALA A 13 -105.28 -4.24 70.46
N LEU A 14 -105.65 -3.03 70.91
CA LEU A 14 -104.83 -1.84 70.75
C LEU A 14 -103.52 -1.94 71.56
N GLY A 15 -103.58 -2.42 72.80
CA GLY A 15 -102.40 -2.62 73.64
C GLY A 15 -101.44 -3.65 73.05
N VAL A 16 -101.97 -4.77 72.56
CA VAL A 16 -101.18 -5.82 71.88
C VAL A 16 -100.62 -5.30 70.55
N GLY A 17 -101.41 -4.57 69.76
CA GLY A 17 -100.94 -3.96 68.51
C GLY A 17 -99.82 -2.94 68.71
N ALA A 18 -99.93 -2.09 69.73
CA ALA A 18 -98.89 -1.13 70.10
C ALA A 18 -97.62 -1.82 70.62
N LEU A 19 -97.77 -2.87 71.44
CA LEU A 19 -96.64 -3.66 71.95
C LEU A 19 -95.91 -4.38 70.81
N VAL A 20 -96.65 -5.03 69.91
CA VAL A 20 -96.08 -5.71 68.73
C VAL A 20 -95.41 -4.69 67.81
N GLY A 21 -96.04 -3.54 67.56
CA GLY A 21 -95.46 -2.45 66.77
C GLY A 21 -94.14 -1.94 67.37
N TYR A 22 -94.11 -1.70 68.68
CA TYR A 22 -92.90 -1.28 69.39
C TYR A 22 -91.77 -2.32 69.35
N VAL A 23 -92.10 -3.61 69.51
CA VAL A 23 -91.12 -4.71 69.44
C VAL A 23 -90.57 -4.86 68.01
N VAL A 24 -91.42 -4.81 66.98
CA VAL A 24 -91.00 -4.90 65.58
C VAL A 24 -90.15 -3.70 65.18
N ASP A 25 -90.53 -2.49 65.59
CA ASP A 25 -89.75 -1.28 65.32
C ASP A 25 -88.38 -1.34 66.01
N ARG A 26 -88.33 -1.77 67.27
CA ARG A 26 -87.08 -1.96 68.02
C ARG A 26 -86.14 -3.01 67.40
N ILE A 27 -86.69 -4.11 66.87
CA ILE A 27 -85.93 -5.13 66.14
C ILE A 27 -85.42 -4.58 64.79
N ARG A 28 -86.26 -3.83 64.05
CA ARG A 28 -85.86 -3.20 62.78
C ARG A 28 -84.77 -2.16 62.96
N LEU A 29 -84.90 -1.29 63.98
CA LEU A 29 -83.87 -0.33 64.37
C LEU A 29 -82.54 -1.04 64.69
N GLY A 30 -82.58 -2.08 65.54
CA GLY A 30 -81.40 -2.89 65.84
C GLY A 30 -80.74 -3.50 64.59
N ALA A 31 -81.53 -4.07 63.69
CA ALA A 31 -81.05 -4.61 62.42
C ALA A 31 -80.45 -3.53 61.49
N THR A 32 -81.02 -2.33 61.44
CA THR A 32 -80.47 -1.21 60.65
C THR A 32 -79.15 -0.68 61.23
N PHE A 33 -79.00 -0.63 62.55
CA PHE A 33 -77.72 -0.26 63.18
C PHE A 33 -76.64 -1.31 62.91
N GLN A 34 -76.97 -2.60 63.06
CA GLN A 34 -76.02 -3.68 62.73
C GLN A 34 -75.56 -3.64 61.28
N ARG A 35 -76.49 -3.40 60.34
CA ARG A 35 -76.18 -3.31 58.91
C ARG A 35 -75.32 -2.08 58.60
N ARG A 36 -75.59 -0.93 59.25
CA ARG A 36 -74.74 0.26 59.17
C ARG A 36 -73.33 -0.02 59.67
N ASP A 37 -73.20 -0.64 60.84
CA ASP A 37 -71.89 -0.95 61.44
C ASP A 37 -71.12 -2.00 60.64
N GLU A 38 -71.81 -2.92 59.97
CA GLU A 38 -71.20 -3.87 59.04
C GLU A 38 -70.70 -3.17 57.77
N ILE A 39 -71.48 -2.26 57.19
CA ILE A 39 -71.05 -1.44 56.04
C ILE A 39 -69.83 -0.58 56.40
N ILE A 40 -69.84 0.07 57.57
CA ILE A 40 -68.70 0.88 58.03
C ILE A 40 -67.47 0.01 58.21
N ARG A 41 -67.59 -1.16 58.89
CA ARG A 41 -66.47 -2.08 59.07
C ARG A 41 -65.95 -2.65 57.74
N GLN A 42 -66.84 -2.89 56.78
CA GLN A 42 -66.43 -3.32 55.44
C GLN A 42 -65.68 -2.20 54.72
N ALA A 43 -66.19 -0.97 54.75
CA ALA A 43 -65.53 0.19 54.16
C ALA A 43 -64.16 0.47 54.80
N GLU A 44 -64.04 0.31 56.13
CA GLU A 44 -62.76 0.44 56.84
C GLU A 44 -61.75 -0.63 56.40
N ARG A 45 -62.18 -1.90 56.28
CA ARG A 45 -61.33 -2.98 55.79
C ARG A 45 -60.91 -2.78 54.34
N GLU A 46 -61.82 -2.34 53.49
CA GLU A 46 -61.53 -2.03 52.09
C GLU A 46 -60.55 -0.86 51.98
N ALA A 47 -60.75 0.21 52.76
CA ALA A 47 -59.82 1.34 52.81
C ALA A 47 -58.43 0.93 53.32
N GLU A 48 -58.35 0.07 54.34
CA GLU A 48 -57.09 -0.47 54.84
C GLU A 48 -56.40 -1.34 53.79
N ASN A 49 -57.13 -2.21 53.09
CA ASN A 49 -56.59 -3.04 52.02
C ASN A 49 -56.07 -2.19 50.86
N ILE A 50 -56.80 -1.15 50.45
CA ILE A 50 -56.35 -0.22 49.41
C ILE A 50 -55.07 0.49 49.84
N ARG A 51 -55.01 1.02 51.07
CA ARG A 51 -53.80 1.67 51.59
C ARG A 51 -52.60 0.73 51.60
N ARG A 52 -52.78 -0.50 52.10
CA ARG A 52 -51.71 -1.50 52.11
C ARG A 52 -51.27 -1.90 50.70
N ALA A 53 -52.21 -2.02 49.77
CA ALA A 53 -51.90 -2.33 48.36
C ALA A 53 -51.13 -1.18 47.68
N GLU A 54 -51.53 0.08 47.90
CA GLU A 54 -50.80 1.24 47.38
C GLU A 54 -49.40 1.36 48.02
N GLU A 55 -49.27 1.11 49.33
CA GLU A 55 -47.98 1.12 49.99
C GLU A 55 -47.05 0.02 49.45
N LEU A 56 -47.59 -1.17 49.20
CA LEU A 56 -46.85 -2.27 48.59
C LEU A 56 -46.42 -1.92 47.15
N ALA A 57 -47.34 -1.40 46.34
CA ALA A 57 -47.06 -0.99 44.96
C ALA A 57 -46.01 0.13 44.91
N ALA A 58 -46.07 1.09 45.84
CA ALA A 58 -45.05 2.13 45.97
C ALA A 58 -43.68 1.56 46.35
N LYS A 59 -43.64 0.60 47.28
CA LYS A 59 -42.39 -0.10 47.66
C LYS A 59 -41.82 -0.91 46.49
N GLU A 60 -42.64 -1.65 45.76
CA GLU A 60 -42.22 -2.39 44.56
C GLU A 60 -41.68 -1.46 43.47
N ALA A 61 -42.37 -0.33 43.21
CA ALA A 61 -41.91 0.66 42.26
C ALA A 61 -40.56 1.28 42.67
N LEU A 62 -40.38 1.58 43.96
CA LEU A 62 -39.12 2.09 44.50
C LEU A 62 -37.99 1.06 44.39
N LEU A 63 -38.24 -0.21 44.71
CA LEU A 63 -37.27 -1.28 44.57
C LEU A 63 -36.85 -1.46 43.10
N LYS A 64 -37.82 -1.52 42.19
CA LYS A 64 -37.54 -1.63 40.76
C LYS A 64 -36.73 -0.44 40.23
N ARG A 65 -37.08 0.78 40.64
CA ARG A 65 -36.29 1.97 40.29
C ARG A 65 -34.89 1.93 40.85
N ARG A 66 -34.72 1.43 42.06
CA ARG A 66 -33.39 1.25 42.67
C ARG A 66 -32.55 0.23 41.91
N GLU A 67 -33.12 -0.90 41.52
CA GLU A 67 -32.43 -1.92 40.71
C GLU A 67 -32.04 -1.38 39.33
N GLU A 68 -32.92 -0.64 38.67
CA GLU A 68 -32.62 0.04 37.39
C GLU A 68 -31.44 1.01 37.53
N LEU A 69 -31.45 1.85 38.58
CA LEU A 69 -30.36 2.79 38.86
C LEU A 69 -29.06 2.08 39.22
N GLU A 70 -29.08 1.03 40.03
CA GLU A 70 -27.89 0.25 40.39
C GLU A 70 -27.29 -0.42 39.14
N ALA A 71 -28.13 -0.93 38.23
CA ALA A 71 -27.69 -1.48 36.96
C ALA A 71 -27.09 -0.41 36.02
N GLU A 72 -27.71 0.77 35.92
CA GLU A 72 -27.19 1.89 35.12
C GLU A 72 -25.85 2.38 35.65
N ILE A 73 -25.74 2.60 36.97
CA ILE A 73 -24.47 2.96 37.63
C ILE A 73 -23.40 1.89 37.40
N GLY A 74 -23.78 0.61 37.43
CA GLY A 74 -22.89 -0.51 37.09
C GLY A 74 -22.32 -0.37 35.68
N ARG A 75 -23.19 -0.18 34.68
CA ARG A 75 -22.79 0.00 33.27
C ARG A 75 -21.88 1.22 33.09
N THR A 76 -22.27 2.38 33.64
CA THR A 76 -21.46 3.60 33.54
C THR A 76 -20.08 3.42 34.19
N ARG A 77 -20.00 2.69 35.32
CA ARG A 77 -18.70 2.37 35.95
C ARG A 77 -17.83 1.47 35.09
N GLU A 78 -18.41 0.48 34.41
CA GLU A 78 -17.69 -0.40 33.49
C GLU A 78 -17.19 0.37 32.26
N GLU A 79 -18.03 1.20 31.66
CA GLU A 79 -17.66 2.09 30.56
C GLU A 79 -16.53 3.05 30.94
N LEU A 80 -16.63 3.68 32.11
CA LEU A 80 -15.60 4.59 32.62
C LEU A 80 -14.28 3.85 32.86
N ARG A 81 -14.31 2.63 33.44
CA ARG A 81 -13.12 1.80 33.62
C ARG A 81 -12.49 1.41 32.28
N ALA A 82 -13.30 1.08 31.28
CA ALA A 82 -12.82 0.75 29.95
C ALA A 82 -12.15 1.96 29.27
N GLN A 83 -12.77 3.15 29.37
CA GLN A 83 -12.19 4.39 28.88
C GLN A 83 -10.89 4.74 29.61
N GLN A 84 -10.85 4.64 30.94
CA GLN A 84 -9.64 4.90 31.71
C GLN A 84 -8.50 3.97 31.26
N LYS A 85 -8.77 2.67 31.12
CA LYS A 85 -7.76 1.72 30.62
C LYS A 85 -7.25 2.07 29.23
N GLN A 86 -8.11 2.56 28.34
CA GLN A 86 -7.68 3.02 27.01
C GLN A 86 -6.82 4.28 27.08
N VAL A 87 -7.14 5.21 27.99
CA VAL A 87 -6.35 6.43 28.24
C VAL A 87 -4.98 6.05 28.79
N ASP A 88 -4.90 5.21 29.83
CA ASP A 88 -3.65 4.75 30.43
C ASP A 88 -2.75 4.07 29.38
N GLN A 89 -3.33 3.21 28.53
CA GLN A 89 -2.60 2.56 27.44
C GLN A 89 -2.06 3.55 26.40
N ARG A 90 -2.78 4.64 26.13
CA ARG A 90 -2.32 5.70 25.22
C ARG A 90 -1.21 6.52 25.87
N GLU A 91 -1.36 6.85 27.14
CA GLU A 91 -0.37 7.59 27.93
C GLU A 91 0.96 6.84 27.97
N THR A 92 0.96 5.55 28.33
CA THR A 92 2.18 4.72 28.32
C THR A 92 2.82 4.66 26.93
N LYS A 93 2.03 4.59 25.84
CA LYS A 93 2.56 4.61 24.47
C LYS A 93 3.18 5.96 24.11
N ILE A 94 2.61 7.06 24.59
CA ILE A 94 3.15 8.40 24.38
C ILE A 94 4.47 8.54 25.13
N GLU A 95 4.53 8.17 26.40
CA GLU A 95 5.75 8.21 27.21
C GLU A 95 6.89 7.40 26.58
N GLN A 96 6.60 6.18 26.08
CA GLN A 96 7.58 5.37 25.36
C GLN A 96 8.11 6.07 24.10
N ARG A 97 7.21 6.69 23.31
CA ARG A 97 7.59 7.43 22.12
C ARG A 97 8.44 8.65 22.45
N GLU A 98 8.11 9.38 23.52
CA GLU A 98 8.89 10.53 23.98
C GLU A 98 10.30 10.11 24.40
N GLN A 99 10.43 9.01 25.15
CA GLN A 99 11.74 8.47 25.52
C GLN A 99 12.57 8.06 24.31
N ASP A 100 11.95 7.40 23.32
CA ASP A 100 12.63 7.01 22.09
C ASP A 100 13.04 8.21 21.23
N LEU A 101 12.19 9.24 21.18
CA LEU A 101 12.47 10.48 20.47
C LEU A 101 13.63 11.23 21.15
N ALA A 102 13.62 11.36 22.48
CA ALA A 102 14.72 11.97 23.24
C ALA A 102 16.05 11.22 23.05
N LYS A 103 16.03 9.89 22.96
CA LYS A 103 17.24 9.09 22.63
C LYS A 103 17.74 9.40 21.22
N LYS A 104 16.84 9.46 20.24
CA LYS A 104 17.20 9.78 18.85
C LYS A 104 17.74 11.20 18.71
N GLU A 105 17.17 12.17 19.41
CA GLU A 105 17.68 13.56 19.43
C GLU A 105 19.10 13.63 19.98
N ARG A 106 19.38 12.95 21.12
CA ARG A 106 20.74 12.88 21.67
C ARG A 106 21.71 12.22 20.69
N MET A 107 21.30 11.13 20.04
CA MET A 107 22.13 10.48 19.02
C MET A 107 22.41 11.40 17.83
N LEU A 108 21.39 12.13 17.37
CA LEU A 108 21.52 13.10 16.28
C LEU A 108 22.47 14.24 16.66
N GLU A 109 22.37 14.77 17.87
CA GLU A 109 23.26 15.83 18.34
C GLU A 109 24.72 15.35 18.40
N ILE A 110 24.96 14.12 18.87
CA ILE A 110 26.29 13.52 18.89
C ILE A 110 26.83 13.32 17.46
N THR A 111 26.01 12.83 16.53
CA THR A 111 26.46 12.63 15.14
C THR A 111 26.72 13.95 14.44
N GLN A 112 25.88 14.97 14.65
CA GLN A 112 26.10 16.32 14.14
C GLN A 112 27.41 16.92 14.66
N LYS A 113 27.68 16.82 15.98
CA LYS A 113 28.96 17.26 16.56
C LYS A 113 30.14 16.52 15.94
N LYS A 114 30.06 15.20 15.79
CA LYS A 114 31.11 14.39 15.15
C LYS A 114 31.33 14.78 13.68
N LEU A 115 30.26 15.04 12.94
CA LEU A 115 30.34 15.46 11.54
C LEU A 115 30.94 16.86 11.42
N ALA A 116 30.56 17.79 12.28
CA ALA A 116 31.14 19.14 12.31
C ALA A 116 32.64 19.10 12.61
N GLU A 117 33.08 18.30 13.59
CA GLU A 117 34.50 18.14 13.89
C GLU A 117 35.26 17.47 12.74
N ARG A 118 34.69 16.44 12.10
CA ARG A 118 35.29 15.84 10.89
C ARG A 118 35.40 16.84 9.74
N ALA A 119 34.38 17.66 9.52
CA ALA A 119 34.39 18.68 8.48
C ALA A 119 35.53 19.68 8.70
N LYS A 120 35.73 20.16 9.94
CA LYS A 120 36.86 21.03 10.30
C LYS A 120 38.21 20.36 10.03
N VAL A 121 38.36 19.08 10.37
CA VAL A 121 39.60 18.34 10.13
C VAL A 121 39.87 18.20 8.63
N VAL A 122 38.85 17.87 7.83
CA VAL A 122 38.97 17.77 6.37
C VAL A 122 39.36 19.12 5.79
N GLU A 123 38.69 20.20 6.19
CA GLU A 123 38.99 21.55 5.70
C GLU A 123 40.42 22.00 6.05
N ALA A 124 40.91 21.66 7.25
CA ALA A 124 42.29 21.92 7.63
C ALA A 124 43.29 21.10 6.79
N ARG A 125 42.95 19.85 6.46
CA ARG A 125 43.78 18.99 5.61
C ARG A 125 43.80 19.46 4.17
N ASP A 126 42.67 19.90 3.63
CA ASP A 126 42.59 20.46 2.27
C ASP A 126 43.46 21.72 2.16
N ARG A 127 43.38 22.63 3.15
CA ARG A 127 44.25 23.83 3.19
C ARG A 127 45.73 23.48 3.26
N GLU A 128 46.09 22.49 4.06
CA GLU A 128 47.46 22.03 4.16
C GLU A 128 47.94 21.35 2.86
N LEU A 129 47.09 20.55 2.23
CA LEU A 129 47.37 19.91 0.94
C LEU A 129 47.61 20.96 -0.15
N GLU A 130 46.78 22.00 -0.21
CA GLU A 130 46.99 23.11 -1.13
C GLU A 130 48.30 23.86 -0.87
N ARG A 131 48.68 24.05 0.41
CA ARG A 131 49.97 24.66 0.77
C ARG A 131 51.12 23.79 0.28
N VAL A 132 51.09 22.49 0.56
CA VAL A 132 52.14 21.55 0.15
C VAL A 132 52.24 21.46 -1.38
N LEU A 133 51.11 21.43 -2.10
CA LEU A 133 51.10 21.43 -3.56
C LEU A 133 51.75 22.70 -4.14
N ARG A 134 51.45 23.88 -3.56
CA ARG A 134 52.11 25.13 -3.95
C ARG A 134 53.62 25.08 -3.68
N GLU A 135 54.02 24.57 -2.53
CA GLU A 135 55.45 24.42 -2.17
C GLU A 135 56.19 23.45 -3.08
N GLU A 136 55.60 22.28 -3.38
CA GLU A 136 56.18 21.33 -4.34
C GLU A 136 56.32 21.96 -5.72
N GLN A 137 55.30 22.71 -6.17
CA GLN A 137 55.33 23.36 -7.47
C GLN A 137 56.44 24.44 -7.53
N GLU A 138 56.59 25.25 -6.48
CA GLU A 138 57.72 26.20 -6.37
C GLU A 138 59.08 25.50 -6.33
N GLN A 139 59.22 24.39 -5.60
CA GLN A 139 60.47 23.63 -5.55
C GLN A 139 60.79 22.99 -6.89
N LEU A 140 59.79 22.46 -7.61
CA LEU A 140 59.95 21.97 -8.97
C LEU A 140 60.43 23.08 -9.91
N HIS A 141 59.86 24.29 -9.82
CA HIS A 141 60.35 25.45 -10.57
C HIS A 141 61.81 25.79 -10.23
N ARG A 142 62.17 25.80 -8.94
CA ARG A 142 63.55 26.07 -8.50
C ARG A 142 64.56 24.99 -8.95
N ILE A 143 64.23 23.72 -8.77
CA ILE A 143 65.12 22.59 -9.10
C ILE A 143 65.28 22.45 -10.62
N SER A 144 64.21 22.68 -11.37
CA SER A 144 64.25 22.62 -12.83
C SER A 144 64.98 23.82 -13.46
N GLY A 145 65.22 24.90 -12.70
CA GLY A 145 65.78 26.15 -13.22
C GLY A 145 64.94 26.77 -14.34
N LEU A 146 63.70 26.29 -14.49
CA LEU A 146 62.78 26.60 -15.58
C LEU A 146 61.63 27.41 -15.01
N ASP A 147 61.45 28.61 -15.55
CA ASP A 147 60.25 29.42 -15.36
C ASP A 147 58.99 28.63 -15.76
N GLU A 148 57.83 28.94 -15.16
CA GLU A 148 56.56 28.24 -15.38
C GLU A 148 56.20 28.13 -16.87
N GLN A 149 56.47 29.20 -17.60
CA GLN A 149 56.27 29.27 -19.04
C GLN A 149 57.19 28.30 -19.79
N ALA A 150 58.47 28.23 -19.41
CA ALA A 150 59.44 27.35 -20.05
C ALA A 150 59.16 25.86 -19.78
N ALA A 151 58.71 25.52 -18.56
CA ALA A 151 58.31 24.15 -18.22
C ALA A 151 57.06 23.71 -19.01
N LYS A 152 56.06 24.60 -19.14
CA LYS A 152 54.86 24.37 -19.94
C LYS A 152 55.22 24.18 -21.42
N GLU A 153 56.10 25.02 -21.95
CA GLU A 153 56.54 24.95 -23.35
C GLU A 153 57.34 23.67 -23.65
N MET A 154 58.20 23.21 -22.73
CA MET A 154 58.87 21.92 -22.84
C MET A 154 57.89 20.73 -22.83
N LEU A 155 56.88 20.78 -21.97
CA LEU A 155 55.86 19.71 -21.88
C LEU A 155 55.04 19.63 -23.16
N LEU A 156 54.60 20.77 -23.69
CA LEU A 156 53.85 20.87 -24.94
C LEU A 156 54.68 20.40 -26.13
N ASN A 157 55.95 20.80 -26.22
CA ASN A 157 56.87 20.33 -27.28
C ASN A 157 57.10 18.81 -27.26
N ARG A 158 57.23 18.21 -26.07
CA ARG A 158 57.34 16.74 -25.94
C ARG A 158 56.06 16.02 -26.36
N LEU A 159 54.90 16.56 -25.97
CA LEU A 159 53.60 16.03 -26.37
C LEU A 159 53.43 16.09 -27.90
N GLU A 160 53.78 17.22 -28.51
CA GLU A 160 53.71 17.39 -29.96
C GLU A 160 54.60 16.38 -30.69
N ARG A 161 55.83 16.16 -30.22
CA ARG A 161 56.75 15.19 -30.83
C ARG A 161 56.21 13.76 -30.75
N ARG A 162 55.69 13.37 -29.59
CA ARG A 162 55.07 12.05 -29.39
C ARG A 162 53.84 11.85 -30.27
N LEU A 163 52.98 12.86 -30.37
CA LEU A 163 51.80 12.82 -31.25
C LEU A 163 52.20 12.70 -32.72
N LYS A 164 53.26 13.39 -33.17
CA LYS A 164 53.81 13.25 -34.53
C LYS A 164 54.32 11.84 -34.80
N GLU A 165 55.03 11.24 -33.85
CA GLU A 165 55.53 9.86 -33.95
C GLU A 165 54.38 8.83 -34.03
N GLU A 166 53.40 8.93 -33.13
CA GLU A 166 52.22 8.04 -33.11
C GLU A 166 51.36 8.20 -34.38
N THR A 167 51.14 9.43 -34.83
CA THR A 167 50.40 9.73 -36.07
C THR A 167 51.16 9.19 -37.29
N GLY A 168 52.49 9.34 -37.33
CA GLY A 168 53.32 8.80 -38.40
C GLY A 168 53.25 7.27 -38.49
N ALA A 169 53.30 6.57 -37.35
CA ALA A 169 53.13 5.12 -37.28
C ALA A 169 51.75 4.67 -37.79
N LEU A 170 50.69 5.41 -37.42
CA LEU A 170 49.33 5.14 -37.87
C LEU A 170 49.17 5.35 -39.38
N ILE A 171 49.75 6.42 -39.94
CA ILE A 171 49.76 6.69 -41.39
C ILE A 171 50.47 5.56 -42.14
N LEU A 172 51.63 5.10 -41.66
CA LEU A 172 52.38 4.00 -42.27
C LEU A 172 51.58 2.69 -42.26
N LYS A 173 50.89 2.39 -41.16
CA LYS A 173 50.00 1.23 -41.04
C LYS A 173 48.87 1.29 -42.07
N TYR A 174 48.11 2.39 -42.13
CA TYR A 174 47.01 2.53 -43.08
C TYR A 174 47.49 2.53 -44.53
N ARG A 175 48.65 3.13 -44.83
CA ARG A 175 49.24 3.08 -46.17
C ARG A 175 49.57 1.65 -46.61
N LYS A 176 50.06 0.82 -45.69
CA LYS A 176 50.31 -0.61 -45.95
C LYS A 176 49.01 -1.36 -46.20
N GLU A 177 48.01 -1.18 -45.35
CA GLU A 177 46.69 -1.80 -45.51
C GLU A 177 46.02 -1.41 -46.83
N LEU A 178 46.08 -0.13 -47.22
CA LEU A 178 45.54 0.36 -48.48
C LEU A 178 46.24 -0.27 -49.68
N LYS A 179 47.57 -0.42 -49.63
CA LYS A 179 48.36 -1.07 -50.68
C LYS A 179 47.99 -2.54 -50.82
N ASP A 180 47.84 -3.26 -49.70
CA ASP A 180 47.48 -4.68 -49.70
C ASP A 180 46.05 -4.89 -50.23
N LYS A 181 45.09 -4.06 -49.81
CA LYS A 181 43.71 -4.07 -50.32
C LYS A 181 43.64 -3.76 -51.82
N SER A 182 44.36 -2.72 -52.26
CA SER A 182 44.43 -2.36 -53.69
C SER A 182 45.02 -3.50 -54.51
N ARG A 183 46.05 -4.20 -54.01
CA ARG A 183 46.64 -5.35 -54.70
C ARG A 183 45.69 -6.54 -54.77
N ALA A 184 44.93 -6.81 -53.70
CA ALA A 184 43.92 -7.86 -53.68
C ALA A 184 42.81 -7.57 -54.70
N MET A 185 42.27 -6.35 -54.69
CA MET A 185 41.24 -5.90 -55.63
C MET A 185 41.75 -5.93 -57.08
N ALA A 186 42.98 -5.50 -57.34
CA ALA A 186 43.56 -5.58 -58.68
C ALA A 186 43.66 -7.03 -59.18
N ARG A 187 44.07 -7.98 -58.31
CA ARG A 187 44.11 -9.42 -58.66
C ARG A 187 42.72 -9.97 -58.95
N GLU A 188 41.72 -9.58 -58.16
CA GLU A 188 40.33 -9.98 -58.35
C GLU A 188 39.79 -9.48 -59.70
N ILE A 189 39.96 -8.18 -60.00
CA ILE A 189 39.53 -7.58 -61.27
C ILE A 189 40.22 -8.26 -62.46
N ILE A 190 41.53 -8.47 -62.39
CA ILE A 190 42.27 -9.17 -63.45
C ILE A 190 41.78 -10.61 -63.59
N GLY A 191 41.54 -11.31 -62.48
CA GLY A 191 40.99 -12.67 -62.48
C GLY A 191 39.62 -12.75 -63.15
N MET A 192 38.71 -11.83 -62.81
CA MET A 192 37.39 -11.72 -63.44
C MET A 192 37.49 -11.40 -64.93
N ALA A 193 38.40 -10.51 -65.33
CA ALA A 193 38.64 -10.17 -66.73
C ALA A 193 39.15 -11.39 -67.52
N ILE A 194 40.12 -12.13 -66.97
CA ILE A 194 40.64 -13.36 -67.57
C ILE A 194 39.52 -14.40 -67.71
N GLN A 195 38.74 -14.66 -66.65
CA GLN A 195 37.63 -15.61 -66.69
C GLN A 195 36.60 -15.25 -67.77
N ARG A 196 36.27 -13.95 -67.89
CA ARG A 196 35.30 -13.46 -68.89
C ARG A 196 35.85 -13.56 -70.32
N CYS A 197 37.13 -13.26 -70.54
CA CYS A 197 37.75 -13.34 -71.86
C CYS A 197 38.07 -14.78 -72.29
N ALA A 198 38.43 -15.66 -71.35
CA ALA A 198 38.79 -17.05 -71.63
C ALA A 198 37.61 -17.83 -72.24
N SER A 199 36.39 -17.60 -71.77
CA SER A 199 35.18 -18.22 -72.33
C SER A 199 35.00 -17.85 -73.81
N ASN A 200 35.08 -16.55 -74.13
CA ASN A 200 34.90 -16.08 -75.50
C ASN A 200 36.01 -16.57 -76.43
N HIS A 201 37.28 -16.50 -75.99
CA HIS A 201 38.42 -16.93 -76.80
C HIS A 201 38.41 -18.44 -77.10
N THR A 202 38.03 -19.26 -76.12
CA THR A 202 37.91 -20.72 -76.32
C THR A 202 36.81 -21.03 -77.33
N SER A 203 35.64 -20.39 -77.22
CA SER A 203 34.56 -20.55 -78.20
C SER A 203 34.96 -20.12 -79.61
N GLU A 204 35.73 -19.04 -79.76
CA GLU A 204 36.19 -18.58 -81.09
C GLU A 204 37.26 -19.49 -81.71
N THR A 205 38.18 -20.05 -80.91
CA THR A 205 39.33 -20.79 -81.44
C THR A 205 39.04 -22.27 -81.66
N THR A 206 38.09 -22.87 -80.94
CA THR A 206 37.82 -24.32 -81.03
C THR A 206 36.77 -24.69 -82.10
N VAL A 207 36.13 -23.70 -82.73
CA VAL A 207 35.17 -23.95 -83.83
C VAL A 207 35.87 -23.81 -85.17
N SER A 208 36.00 -24.92 -85.89
CA SER A 208 36.48 -24.94 -87.27
C SER A 208 35.35 -25.41 -88.17
N SER A 209 34.92 -24.55 -89.10
CA SER A 209 33.95 -24.92 -90.13
C SER A 209 34.68 -25.54 -91.31
N VAL A 210 34.31 -26.77 -91.67
CA VAL A 210 34.84 -27.47 -92.84
C VAL A 210 33.76 -27.55 -93.89
N ASP A 211 34.02 -26.98 -95.08
CA ASP A 211 33.08 -27.04 -96.19
C ASP A 211 33.10 -28.43 -96.85
N ILE A 212 31.92 -29.01 -97.02
CA ILE A 212 31.76 -30.34 -97.62
C ILE A 212 31.44 -30.18 -99.12
N PRO A 213 32.28 -30.70 -100.03
CA PRO A 213 32.22 -30.36 -101.46
C PRO A 213 31.09 -31.06 -102.24
N ASN A 214 30.47 -32.12 -101.70
CA ASN A 214 29.34 -32.79 -102.33
C ASN A 214 28.46 -33.55 -101.32
N ASP A 215 27.20 -33.80 -101.68
CA ASP A 215 26.22 -34.46 -100.80
C ASP A 215 26.51 -35.94 -100.55
N GLU A 216 27.28 -36.59 -101.42
CA GLU A 216 27.71 -37.98 -101.22
C GLU A 216 28.69 -38.10 -100.03
N MET A 217 29.65 -37.18 -99.92
CA MET A 217 30.54 -37.05 -98.75
C MET A 217 29.76 -36.71 -97.49
N LYS A 218 28.76 -35.83 -97.57
CA LYS A 218 27.87 -35.49 -96.46
C LYS A 218 27.11 -36.72 -95.95
N GLY A 219 26.60 -37.54 -96.87
CA GLY A 219 25.92 -38.80 -96.54
C GLY A 219 26.81 -39.81 -95.83
N ARG A 220 28.10 -39.91 -96.21
CA ARG A 220 29.08 -40.79 -95.54
C ARG A 220 29.51 -40.28 -94.16
N ILE A 221 29.65 -38.96 -93.99
CA ILE A 221 30.03 -38.34 -92.71
C ILE A 221 28.88 -38.42 -91.69
N ILE A 222 27.63 -38.24 -92.11
CA ILE A 222 26.47 -38.36 -91.21
C ILE A 222 26.13 -39.84 -90.93
N GLY A 223 26.17 -40.69 -91.96
CA GLY A 223 25.81 -42.10 -91.89
C GLY A 223 24.30 -42.34 -91.80
N ARG A 224 23.85 -43.57 -92.07
CA ARG A 224 22.42 -43.95 -92.02
C ARG A 224 21.93 -43.87 -90.56
N GLU A 225 20.92 -43.04 -90.29
CA GLU A 225 20.40 -42.67 -88.95
C GLU A 225 21.37 -41.82 -88.08
N GLY A 226 22.36 -41.16 -88.67
CA GLY A 226 23.25 -40.24 -87.94
C GLY A 226 24.30 -40.93 -87.04
N ARG A 227 24.52 -42.24 -87.24
CA ARG A 227 25.47 -43.00 -86.40
C ARG A 227 26.90 -42.51 -86.46
N ASN A 228 27.37 -42.03 -87.62
CA ASN A 228 28.76 -41.59 -87.76
C ASN A 228 28.99 -40.23 -87.09
N ILE A 229 28.08 -39.27 -87.25
CA ILE A 229 28.29 -37.92 -86.67
C ILE A 229 28.25 -37.96 -85.13
N ARG A 230 27.42 -38.82 -84.51
CA ARG A 230 27.42 -39.02 -83.04
C ARG A 230 28.70 -39.65 -82.48
N ALA A 231 29.51 -40.29 -83.31
CA ALA A 231 30.81 -40.80 -82.88
C ALA A 231 31.92 -39.73 -82.94
N PHE A 232 31.67 -38.61 -83.65
CA PHE A 232 32.56 -37.44 -83.70
C PHE A 232 32.18 -36.34 -82.70
N GLU A 233 30.96 -36.37 -82.17
CA GLU A 233 30.43 -35.48 -81.11
C GLU A 233 30.84 -35.98 -79.71
#